data_AF-A0A1G1W651-F1
#
_entry.id   AF-A0A1G1W651-F1
#
_cell.length_a   1.000
_cell.length_b   1.000
_cell.length_c   1.000
_cell.angle_alpha   90.00
_cell.angle_beta   90.00
_cell.angle_gamma   90.00
#
_symmetry.space_group_name_H-M   'P 1'
#
loop_
_entity.id
_entity.type
_entity.pdbx_description
1 polymer ?
#
loop_
_entity_poly.entity_id
_entity_poly.type
_entity_poly.pdbx_seq_one_letter_code
_entity_poly.pdbx_strand_id
1 'polypeptide(L)'
;IEGLERLIDFYDKDLKPLKTFILPRGSKAASLIHVGRTICRRAERRIVALSEKEKINQNLIGYVNRLGDLLFVLARYLNKKAKSPELAWSKEK
;
A
#
# COMPACT_ATOMS: atom_id res chain seq x y z
N ILE A 1 -4.07 -14.55 4.24
CA ILE A 1 -3.65 -13.77 3.05
C ILE A 1 -4.86 -13.46 2.19
N GLU A 2 -5.67 -14.46 1.83
CA GLU A 2 -6.92 -14.31 1.07
C GLU A 2 -7.89 -13.23 1.58
N GLY A 3 -7.98 -13.01 2.90
CA GLY A 3 -8.80 -11.94 3.47
C GLY A 3 -8.31 -10.54 3.07
N LEU A 4 -6.99 -10.33 2.99
CA LEU A 4 -6.41 -9.06 2.53
C LEU A 4 -6.62 -8.89 1.02
N GLU A 5 -6.48 -9.95 0.24
CA GLU A 5 -6.70 -9.92 -1.21
C GLU A 5 -8.15 -9.56 -1.53
N ARG A 6 -9.13 -10.17 -0.85
CA ARG A 6 -10.54 -9.79 -0.98
C ARG A 6 -10.80 -8.31 -0.67
N LEU A 7 -10.11 -7.75 0.33
CA LEU A 7 -10.22 -6.32 0.65
C LEU A 7 -9.57 -5.45 -0.42
N ILE A 8 -8.40 -5.84 -0.93
CA ILE A 8 -7.73 -5.16 -2.04
C ILE A 8 -8.67 -5.09 -3.24
N ASP A 9 -9.22 -6.24 -3.67
CA ASP A 9 -10.13 -6.33 -4.80
C ASP A 9 -11.39 -5.48 -4.58
N PHE A 10 -11.92 -5.47 -3.36
CA PHE A 10 -13.09 -4.68 -3.01
C PHE A 10 -12.86 -3.17 -3.21
N TYR A 11 -11.74 -2.64 -2.69
CA TYR A 11 -11.43 -1.21 -2.82
C TYR A 11 -10.91 -0.83 -4.21
N ASP A 12 -10.23 -1.73 -4.91
CA ASP A 12 -9.65 -1.46 -6.23
C ASP A 12 -10.71 -1.39 -7.34
N LYS A 13 -11.84 -2.10 -7.20
CA LYS A 13 -12.99 -2.00 -8.13
C LYS A 13 -13.45 -0.57 -8.40
N ASP A 14 -13.34 0.30 -7.41
CA ASP A 14 -13.75 1.69 -7.49
C ASP A 14 -12.63 2.60 -8.01
N LEU A 15 -11.41 2.12 -8.20
CA LEU A 15 -10.28 2.96 -8.56
C LEU A 15 -10.06 3.00 -10.06
N LYS A 16 -9.56 4.14 -10.54
CA LYS A 16 -9.07 4.20 -11.92
C LYS A 16 -7.77 3.37 -12.01
N PRO A 17 -7.56 2.63 -13.11
CA PRO A 17 -6.34 1.84 -13.29
C PRO A 17 -5.11 2.75 -13.23
N LEU A 18 -4.08 2.32 -12.48
CA LEU A 18 -2.81 3.05 -12.41
C LEU A 18 -2.09 2.94 -13.76
N LYS A 19 -1.92 4.05 -14.47
CA LYS A 19 -1.07 4.12 -15.67
C LYS A 19 0.33 4.68 -15.39
N THR A 20 0.49 5.35 -14.24
CA THR A 20 1.69 6.07 -13.85
C THR A 20 1.86 6.02 -12.34
N PHE A 21 3.10 6.16 -11.84
CA PHE A 21 3.33 6.33 -10.42
C PHE A 21 2.55 7.53 -9.88
N ILE A 22 1.92 7.36 -8.73
CA ILE A 22 1.20 8.44 -8.03
C ILE A 22 2.07 8.95 -6.88
N LEU A 23 2.07 10.27 -6.69
CA LEU A 23 2.72 10.85 -5.53
C LEU A 23 1.87 10.58 -4.26
N PRO A 24 2.51 10.27 -3.11
CA PRO A 24 1.82 10.08 -1.84
C PRO A 24 1.34 11.43 -1.29
N ARG A 25 0.27 11.96 -1.89
CA ARG A 25 -0.39 13.23 -1.57
C ARG A 25 -1.90 13.03 -1.58
N GLY A 26 -2.61 13.99 -0.99
CA GLY A 26 -4.06 14.12 -1.12
C GLY A 26 -4.67 14.50 0.23
N SER A 27 -5.72 13.78 0.63
CA SER A 27 -6.39 14.01 1.91
C SER A 27 -5.50 13.66 3.11
N LYS A 28 -5.77 14.29 4.27
CA LYS A 28 -5.07 13.97 5.54
C LYS A 28 -5.13 12.47 5.87
N ALA A 29 -6.29 11.85 5.63
CA ALA A 29 -6.47 10.41 5.85
C ALA A 29 -5.58 9.57 4.92
N ALA A 30 -5.56 9.86 3.61
CA ALA A 30 -4.70 9.16 2.67
C ALA A 30 -3.21 9.33 2.99
N SER A 31 -2.78 10.53 3.39
CA SER A 31 -1.40 10.79 3.81
C SER A 31 -1.00 9.96 5.03
N LEU A 32 -1.87 9.85 6.04
CA LEU A 32 -1.62 8.99 7.20
C LEU A 32 -1.53 7.51 6.82
N ILE A 33 -2.36 7.04 5.89
CA ILE A 33 -2.29 5.68 5.37
C ILE A 33 -0.98 5.44 4.59
N HIS A 34 -0.51 6.42 3.80
CA HIS A 34 0.80 6.33 3.16
C HIS A 34 1.94 6.23 4.18
N VAL A 35 1.87 6.96 5.31
CA VAL A 35 2.82 6.78 6.42
C VAL A 35 2.72 5.37 7.01
N GLY A 36 1.51 4.86 7.22
CA GLY A 36 1.31 3.47 7.63
C GLY A 36 1.96 2.47 6.67
N ARG A 37 1.84 2.71 5.35
CA ARG A 37 2.47 1.88 4.31
C ARG A 37 4.01 1.91 4.42
N THR A 38 4.64 3.05 4.66
CA THR A 38 6.11 3.09 4.80
C THR A 38 6.59 2.35 6.05
N ILE A 39 5.82 2.41 7.15
CA ILE A 39 6.09 1.63 8.37
C ILE A 39 5.95 0.13 8.09
N CYS A 40 4.89 -0.28 7.38
CA CYS A 40 4.68 -1.67 6.97
C CYS A 40 5.83 -2.20 6.11
N ARG A 41 6.28 -1.45 5.10
CA ARG A 41 7.45 -1.79 4.28
C ARG A 41 8.75 -1.86 5.10
N ARG A 42 8.90 -1.00 6.12
CA ARG A 42 10.06 -1.06 7.03
C ARG A 42 10.02 -2.32 7.90
N ALA A 43 8.85 -2.72 8.38
CA ALA A 43 8.67 -3.97 9.11
C ALA A 43 8.97 -5.18 8.22
N GLU A 44 8.47 -5.20 6.98
CA GLU A 44 8.77 -6.24 5.99
C GLU A 44 10.27 -6.46 5.81
N ARG A 45 11.05 -5.39 5.59
CA ARG A 45 12.52 -5.49 5.46
C ARG A 45 13.19 -6.10 6.70
N ARG A 46 12.70 -5.77 7.90
CA ARG A 46 13.22 -6.35 9.16
C ARG A 46 12.87 -7.82 9.30
N ILE A 47 11.66 -8.22 8.89
CA ILE A 47 11.21 -9.61 8.93
C ILE A 47 12.04 -10.45 7.94
N VAL A 48 12.29 -9.94 6.72
CA VAL A 48 13.15 -10.61 5.75
C VAL A 48 14.57 -10.79 6.30
N ALA A 49 15.18 -9.73 6.85
CA ALA A 49 16.50 -9.82 7.46
C ALA A 49 16.56 -10.80 8.66
N LEU A 50 15.45 -10.96 9.40
CA LEU A 50 15.35 -11.96 10.46
C LEU A 50 15.21 -13.38 9.88
N SER A 51 14.48 -13.54 8.78
CA SER A 51 14.27 -14.83 8.12
C SER A 51 15.56 -15.47 7.59
N GLU A 52 16.57 -14.66 7.31
CA GLU A 52 17.91 -15.11 6.90
C GLU A 52 18.71 -15.69 8.09
N LYS A 53 18.35 -15.34 9.33
CA LYS A 53 19.08 -15.74 10.54
C LYS A 53 18.35 -16.82 11.34
N GLU A 54 17.02 -16.79 11.32
CA GLU A 54 16.17 -17.62 12.16
C GLU A 54 15.01 -18.19 11.35
N LYS A 55 14.54 -19.38 11.75
CA LYS A 55 13.37 -20.01 11.11
C LYS A 55 12.10 -19.27 11.53
N ILE A 56 11.56 -18.46 10.62
CA ILE A 56 10.28 -17.79 10.81
C ILE A 56 9.16 -18.45 9.98
N ASN A 57 7.91 -18.11 10.32
CA ASN A 57 6.77 -18.51 9.51
C ASN A 57 6.79 -17.77 8.16
N GLN A 58 6.97 -18.50 7.05
CA GLN A 58 7.01 -17.95 5.69
C GLN A 58 5.75 -17.17 5.31
N ASN A 59 4.59 -17.54 5.88
CA ASN A 59 3.33 -16.84 5.63
C ASN A 59 3.33 -15.40 6.18
N LEU A 60 4.21 -15.07 7.13
CA LEU A 60 4.31 -13.73 7.70
C LEU A 60 4.81 -12.72 6.66
N ILE A 61 5.83 -13.08 5.87
CA ILE A 61 6.38 -12.20 4.82
C ILE A 61 5.28 -11.91 3.79
N GLY A 62 4.61 -12.94 3.29
CA GLY A 62 3.50 -12.78 2.33
C GLY A 62 2.35 -11.95 2.89
N TYR A 63 2.01 -12.12 4.17
CA TYR A 63 0.97 -11.32 4.82
C TYR A 63 1.33 -9.83 4.90
N VAL A 64 2.54 -9.51 5.37
CA VAL A 64 3.00 -8.11 5.49
C VAL A 64 3.16 -7.47 4.11
N ASN A 65 3.55 -8.26 3.10
CA ASN A 65 3.60 -7.83 1.71
C ASN A 65 2.20 -7.40 1.21
N ARG A 66 1.18 -8.25 1.41
CA ARG A 66 -0.20 -7.93 1.01
C ARG A 66 -0.81 -6.81 1.84
N LEU A 67 -0.46 -6.69 3.12
CA LEU A 67 -0.93 -5.61 3.97
C LEU A 67 -0.49 -4.24 3.43
N GLY A 68 0.77 -4.10 3.01
CA GLY A 68 1.22 -2.83 2.43
C GLY A 68 0.55 -2.51 1.10
N ASP A 69 0.17 -3.51 0.31
CA ASP A 69 -0.63 -3.32 -0.92
C ASP A 69 -2.03 -2.83 -0.59
N LEU A 70 -2.70 -3.44 0.41
CA LEU A 70 -3.98 -2.95 0.92
C LEU A 70 -3.90 -1.49 1.37
N LEU A 71 -2.86 -1.12 2.13
CA LEU A 71 -2.66 0.27 2.55
C LEU A 71 -2.51 1.22 1.35
N PHE A 72 -1.89 0.78 0.26
CA PHE A 72 -1.81 1.60 -0.96
C PHE A 72 -3.19 1.80 -1.61
N VAL A 73 -3.95 0.73 -1.80
CA VAL A 73 -5.29 0.80 -2.38
C VAL A 73 -6.22 1.64 -1.50
N LEU A 74 -6.14 1.50 -0.18
CA LEU A 74 -6.90 2.32 0.77
C LEU A 74 -6.56 3.80 0.68
N ALA A 75 -5.28 4.16 0.57
CA ALA A 75 -4.89 5.57 0.43
C ALA A 75 -5.51 6.20 -0.83
N ARG A 76 -5.50 5.46 -1.95
CA ARG A 76 -6.15 5.87 -3.20
C ARG A 76 -7.66 6.00 -3.07
N TYR A 77 -8.29 5.02 -2.44
CA TYR A 77 -9.73 5.03 -2.19
C TYR A 77 -10.15 6.24 -1.35
N LEU A 78 -9.40 6.56 -0.29
CA LEU A 78 -9.64 7.72 0.55
C LEU A 78 -9.45 9.04 -0.22
N ASN A 79 -8.46 9.12 -1.11
CA ASN A 79 -8.29 10.27 -1.99
C ASN A 79 -9.46 10.45 -2.96
N LYS A 80 -9.93 9.37 -3.59
CA LYS A 80 -11.14 9.37 -4.42
C LYS A 80 -12.35 9.87 -3.62
N LYS A 81 -12.58 9.32 -2.41
CA LYS A 81 -13.70 9.70 -1.54
C LYS A 81 -13.64 11.17 -1.11
N ALA A 82 -12.44 11.69 -0.87
CA ALA A 82 -12.21 13.09 -0.52
C ALA A 82 -12.23 14.05 -1.74
N LYS A 83 -12.50 13.55 -2.95
CA LYS A 83 -12.40 14.30 -4.22
C LYS A 83 -11.05 15.02 -4.39
N SER A 84 -9.99 14.49 -3.79
CA SER A 84 -8.63 15.04 -3.91
C SER A 84 -7.96 14.40 -5.12
N PRO A 85 -7.54 15.17 -6.13
CA PRO A 85 -6.97 14.60 -7.35
C PRO A 85 -5.64 13.92 -7.06
N GLU A 86 -5.50 12.67 -7.52
CA GLU A 86 -4.22 11.96 -7.54
C GLU A 86 -3.30 12.64 -8.57
N LEU A 87 -2.14 13.13 -8.13
CA LEU A 87 -1.16 13.70 -9.05
C LEU A 87 -0.26 12.57 -9.56
N ALA A 88 -0.35 12.30 -10.86
CA ALA A 88 0.59 11.43 -11.55
C ALA A 88 1.98 12.06 -11.48
N TRP A 89 2.98 11.26 -11.13
CA TRP A 89 4.37 11.67 -11.21
C TRP A 89 4.73 11.88 -12.69
N SER A 90 5.04 13.12 -13.03
CA SER A 90 5.60 13.49 -14.34
C SER A 90 7.11 13.60 -14.20
N LYS A 91 7.83 12.91 -15.06
CA LYS A 91 9.27 13.08 -15.23
C LYS A 91 9.44 14.31 -16.14
N GLU A 92 9.34 15.52 -15.58
CA GLU A 92 9.74 16.70 -16.33
C GLU A 92 11.23 16.56 -16.68
N LYS A 93 11.51 16.80 -17.97
CA LYS A 93 12.83 16.73 -18.59
C LYS A 93 13.73 17.85 -18.09
#